data_AF-A0A9X3RDN1-F1
#
_entry.id   AF-A0A9X3RDN1-F1
#
_cell.length_a   1.000
_cell.length_b   1.000
_cell.length_c   1.000
_cell.angle_alpha   90.00
_cell.angle_beta   90.00
_cell.angle_gamma   90.00
#
_symmetry.space_group_name_H-M   'P 1'
#
loop_
_entity.id
_entity.type
_entity.pdbx_description
1 polymer ?
#
loop_
_entity_poly.entity_id
_entity_poly.type
_entity_poly.pdbx_seq_one_letter_code
_entity_poly.pdbx_strand_id
1 'polypeptide(L)'
;MGGESSLASTYYPPVEDDDITWGAHGATEKEIVYYFGQIINPQIQQITVFDEDVPIITSHGNRFFFKKVKGESLLQLPRNIKAFSKSGELIYSTLPDTP
;
A
#
# COMPACT_ATOMS: atom_id res chain seq x y z
N MET A 1 -27.62 2.46 -5.30
CA MET A 1 -26.84 1.24 -5.59
C MET A 1 -25.51 1.70 -6.20
N GLY A 2 -24.44 2.01 -5.47
CA GLY A 2 -24.05 1.70 -4.09
C GLY A 2 -23.05 0.54 -4.08
N GLY A 3 -21.75 0.84 -4.24
CA GLY A 3 -20.67 -0.14 -4.27
C GLY A 3 -19.38 0.42 -3.68
N GLU A 4 -19.33 0.56 -2.36
CA GLU A 4 -18.09 0.92 -1.66
C GLU A 4 -17.29 -0.36 -1.42
N SER A 5 -16.10 -0.47 -2.01
CA SER A 5 -15.20 -1.62 -1.81
C SER A 5 -14.02 -1.20 -0.95
N SER A 6 -13.93 -1.77 0.25
CA SER A 6 -12.81 -1.57 1.17
C SER A 6 -12.04 -2.88 1.32
N LEU A 7 -10.72 -2.77 1.26
CA LEU A 7 -9.79 -3.89 1.33
C LEU A 7 -8.68 -3.54 2.31
N ALA A 8 -8.53 -4.31 3.38
CA ALA A 8 -7.48 -4.09 4.38
C ALA A 8 -6.56 -5.30 4.44
N SER A 9 -5.25 -5.07 4.63
CA SER A 9 -4.25 -6.11 4.86
C SER A 9 -4.32 -6.67 6.28
N THR A 10 -4.81 -5.89 7.24
CA THR A 10 -5.02 -6.29 8.65
C THR A 10 -5.93 -5.29 9.38
N TYR A 11 -6.26 -5.56 10.66
CA TYR A 11 -6.95 -4.62 11.55
C TYR A 11 -5.99 -3.56 12.10
N TYR A 12 -6.46 -2.32 12.27
CA TYR A 12 -5.69 -1.26 12.92
C TYR A 12 -5.95 -1.25 14.44
N PRO A 13 -4.93 -1.12 15.30
CA PRO A 13 -3.51 -1.01 14.99
C PRO A 13 -2.85 -2.37 14.64
N PRO A 14 -1.74 -2.35 13.87
CA PRO A 14 -1.00 -3.54 13.46
C PRO A 14 -0.55 -4.45 14.60
N VAL A 15 -0.34 -5.73 14.28
CA VAL A 15 0.50 -6.64 15.08
C VAL A 15 1.98 -6.35 14.72
N GLU A 16 2.88 -6.39 15.71
CA GLU A 16 4.29 -5.94 15.58
C GLU A 16 5.16 -6.76 14.60
N ASP A 17 4.66 -7.89 14.08
CA ASP A 17 5.36 -8.76 13.13
C ASP A 17 5.15 -8.40 11.65
N ASP A 18 4.26 -7.46 11.32
CA ASP A 18 4.03 -7.04 9.92
C ASP A 18 5.10 -6.04 9.45
N ASP A 19 5.65 -6.20 8.24
CA ASP A 19 6.56 -5.20 7.64
C ASP A 19 5.85 -3.88 7.33
N ILE A 20 4.61 -4.00 6.86
CA ILE A 20 3.72 -2.93 6.44
C ILE A 20 2.28 -3.35 6.74
N THR A 21 1.48 -2.41 7.23
CA THR A 21 0.03 -2.52 7.16
C THR A 21 -0.53 -1.55 6.14
N TRP A 22 -1.53 -1.96 5.37
CA TRP A 22 -2.14 -1.09 4.40
C TRP A 22 -3.61 -1.40 4.17
N GLY A 23 -4.33 -0.40 3.69
CA GLY A 23 -5.69 -0.50 3.22
C GLY A 23 -5.85 0.22 1.88
N ALA A 24 -6.78 -0.29 1.09
CA ALA A 24 -7.24 0.33 -0.14
C ALA A 24 -8.74 0.61 -0.01
N HIS A 25 -9.14 1.85 -0.33
CA HIS A 25 -10.54 2.23 -0.38
C HIS A 25 -10.87 2.77 -1.77
N GLY A 26 -11.83 2.13 -2.44
CA GLY A 26 -12.29 2.51 -3.77
C GLY A 26 -13.70 3.07 -3.75
N ALA A 27 -13.89 4.22 -4.42
CA ALA A 27 -15.22 4.74 -4.74
C ALA A 27 -15.54 4.45 -6.22
N THR A 28 -16.46 3.52 -6.46
CA THR A 28 -16.84 3.09 -7.82
C THR A 28 -17.42 4.21 -8.68
N GLU A 29 -18.07 5.20 -8.06
CA GLU A 29 -18.70 6.33 -8.79
C GLU A 29 -17.70 7.34 -9.36
N LYS A 30 -16.46 7.36 -8.85
CA LYS A 30 -15.46 8.34 -9.26
C LYS A 30 -14.24 7.73 -9.93
N GLU A 31 -14.17 6.40 -10.01
CA GLU A 31 -12.98 5.68 -10.43
C GLU A 31 -11.75 6.24 -9.70
N ILE A 32 -11.80 6.20 -8.36
CA ILE A 32 -10.67 6.56 -7.50
C ILE A 32 -10.46 5.45 -6.47
N VAL A 33 -9.21 5.00 -6.34
CA VAL A 33 -8.77 4.17 -5.21
C VAL A 33 -7.68 4.91 -4.45
N TYR A 34 -7.82 4.90 -3.14
CA TYR A 34 -6.87 5.44 -2.18
C TYR A 34 -6.14 4.28 -1.52
N TYR A 35 -4.82 4.29 -1.62
CA TYR A 35 -3.94 3.39 -0.88
C TYR A 35 -3.35 4.17 0.29
N PHE A 36 -3.46 3.60 1.47
CA PHE A 36 -2.85 4.13 2.68
C PHE A 36 -2.22 2.99 3.45
N GLY A 37 -1.03 3.21 4.01
CA GLY A 37 -0.41 2.23 4.88
C GLY A 37 0.60 2.81 5.84
N GLN A 38 0.87 2.06 6.90
CA GLN A 38 1.90 2.31 7.89
C GLN A 38 3.06 1.35 7.66
N ILE A 39 4.27 1.90 7.64
CA ILE A 39 5.54 1.16 7.51
C ILE A 39 6.05 0.89 8.92
N ILE A 40 6.21 -0.39 9.25
CA ILE A 40 6.64 -0.85 10.57
C ILE A 40 8.12 -1.24 10.50
N ASN A 41 8.55 -1.93 9.44
CA ASN A 41 9.93 -2.33 9.28
C ASN A 41 10.85 -1.11 9.01
N PRO A 42 11.84 -0.83 9.88
CA PRO A 42 12.74 0.33 9.72
C PRO A 42 13.70 0.19 8.53
N GLN A 43 13.95 -1.02 8.02
CA GLN A 43 14.82 -1.26 6.88
C GLN A 43 14.22 -0.77 5.57
N ILE A 44 12.88 -0.68 5.49
CA ILE A 44 12.18 -0.16 4.32
C ILE A 44 12.52 1.32 4.15
N GLN A 45 13.00 1.70 2.98
CA GLN A 45 13.33 3.10 2.64
C GLN A 45 12.57 3.61 1.42
N GLN A 46 11.96 2.70 0.65
CA GLN A 46 11.20 3.04 -0.54
C GLN A 46 9.95 2.17 -0.61
N ILE A 47 8.84 2.78 -1.01
CA ILE A 47 7.58 2.08 -1.30
C ILE A 47 7.21 2.41 -2.75
N THR A 48 6.78 1.40 -3.49
CA THR A 48 6.10 1.60 -4.77
C THR A 48 4.68 1.08 -4.71
N VAL A 49 3.78 1.77 -5.41
CA VAL A 49 2.39 1.36 -5.61
C VAL A 49 2.14 1.41 -7.12
N PHE A 50 1.86 0.26 -7.74
CA PHE A 50 1.83 0.09 -9.20
C PHE A 50 3.14 0.50 -9.88
N ASP A 51 4.26 0.08 -9.29
CA ASP A 51 5.63 0.40 -9.74
C ASP A 51 5.95 1.91 -9.80
N GLU A 52 5.09 2.75 -9.24
CA GLU A 52 5.37 4.18 -9.01
C GLU A 52 5.82 4.41 -7.57
N ASP A 53 6.90 5.17 -7.39
CA ASP A 53 7.36 5.59 -6.08
C ASP A 53 6.31 6.44 -5.36
N VAL A 54 6.13 6.17 -4.06
CA VAL A 54 5.30 6.98 -3.17
C VAL A 54 6.13 7.61 -2.07
N PRO A 55 5.82 8.87 -1.70
CA PRO A 55 6.51 9.53 -0.61
C PRO A 55 6.20 8.84 0.72
N ILE A 56 7.24 8.67 1.53
CA ILE A 56 7.12 8.24 2.92
C ILE A 56 6.91 9.48 3.80
N ILE A 57 5.78 9.51 4.48
CA ILE A 57 5.38 10.57 5.40
C ILE A 57 5.74 10.13 6.82
N THR A 58 6.45 10.95 7.57
CA THR A 58 6.79 10.68 8.97
C THR A 58 5.96 11.58 9.89
N SER A 59 5.27 10.99 10.87
CA SER A 59 4.47 11.72 11.85
C SER A 59 4.53 11.03 13.21
N HIS A 60 4.87 11.77 14.26
CA HIS A 60 5.00 11.26 15.63
C HIS A 60 5.84 9.97 15.75
N GLY A 61 6.95 9.87 15.00
CA GLY A 61 7.83 8.70 15.00
C GLY A 61 7.32 7.52 14.16
N ASN A 62 6.10 7.59 13.62
CA ASN A 62 5.53 6.58 12.73
C ASN A 62 5.74 6.98 11.27
N ARG A 63 5.82 5.98 10.39
CA ARG A 63 6.07 6.14 8.95
C ARG A 63 4.86 5.64 8.17
N PHE A 64 4.43 6.40 7.17
CA PHE A 64 3.23 6.13 6.39
C PHE A 64 3.47 6.36 4.90
N PHE A 65 2.63 5.80 4.06
CA PHE A 65 2.54 6.16 2.65
C PHE A 65 1.08 6.37 2.24
N PHE A 66 0.88 7.19 1.21
CA PHE A 66 -0.43 7.46 0.66
C PHE A 66 -0.34 7.64 -0.86
N LYS A 67 -1.17 6.92 -1.61
CA LYS A 67 -1.32 7.09 -3.07
C LYS A 67 -2.79 7.20 -3.43
N LYS A 68 -3.10 8.15 -4.31
CA LYS A 68 -4.38 8.22 -5.02
C LYS A 68 -4.17 7.73 -6.45
N VAL A 69 -4.96 6.75 -6.87
CA VAL A 69 -4.97 6.21 -8.24
C VAL A 69 -6.33 6.51 -8.87
N LYS A 70 -6.35 6.90 -10.15
CA LYS A 70 -7.58 7.22 -10.91
C LYS A 70 -7.64 6.41 -12.21
N GLY A 71 -8.84 6.03 -12.67
CA GLY A 71 -9.11 5.46 -13.99
C GLY A 71 -9.64 4.02 -14.00
N GLU A 72 -9.97 3.50 -15.18
CA GLU A 72 -10.66 2.20 -15.38
C GLU A 72 -9.92 0.97 -14.82
N SER A 73 -8.62 1.07 -14.54
CA SER A 73 -7.80 -0.01 -13.95
C SER A 73 -8.11 -0.32 -12.48
N LEU A 74 -9.09 0.33 -11.86
CA LEU A 74 -9.45 0.13 -10.44
C LEU A 74 -10.25 -1.15 -10.18
N LEU A 75 -10.73 -1.80 -11.24
CA LEU A 75 -11.35 -3.13 -11.18
C LEU A 75 -10.32 -4.26 -11.27
N GLN A 76 -9.06 -3.96 -11.59
CA GLN A 76 -7.99 -4.94 -11.72
C GLN A 76 -7.09 -4.94 -10.49
N LEU A 77 -7.63 -5.52 -9.42
CA LEU A 77 -6.83 -6.28 -8.47
C LEU A 77 -6.11 -7.41 -9.29
N PRO A 78 -4.82 -7.69 -9.05
CA PRO A 78 -4.17 -7.63 -7.75
C PRO A 78 -3.26 -6.42 -7.54
N ARG A 79 -3.08 -6.13 -6.25
CA ARG A 79 -2.45 -4.95 -5.65
C ARG A 79 -0.93 -5.11 -5.79
N ASN A 80 -0.26 -4.13 -6.37
CA ASN A 80 1.19 -4.14 -6.60
C ASN A 80 1.86 -3.12 -5.67
N ILE A 81 1.88 -3.42 -4.37
CA ILE A 81 2.64 -2.67 -3.37
C ILE A 81 3.94 -3.41 -3.15
N LYS A 82 5.06 -2.72 -3.35
CA LYS A 82 6.39 -3.25 -3.05
C LYS A 82 7.11 -2.31 -2.10
N ALA A 83 7.98 -2.88 -1.26
CA ALA A 83 8.81 -2.13 -0.36
C ALA A 83 10.26 -2.57 -0.51
N PHE A 84 11.16 -1.60 -0.57
CA PHE A 84 12.57 -1.85 -0.80
C PHE A 84 13.42 -1.26 0.32
N SER A 85 14.54 -1.93 0.59
CA SER A 85 15.58 -1.45 1.46
C SER A 85 16.35 -0.28 0.83
N LYS A 86 17.27 0.32 1.59
CA LYS A 86 18.18 1.36 1.06
C LYS A 86 19.06 0.85 -0.09
N SER A 87 19.39 -0.44 -0.11
CA SER A 87 20.20 -1.05 -1.17
C SER A 87 19.37 -1.46 -2.40
N GLY A 88 18.04 -1.30 -2.35
CA GLY A 88 17.14 -1.74 -3.41
C GLY A 88 16.70 -3.20 -3.29
N GLU A 89 17.00 -3.86 -2.17
CA GLU A 89 16.50 -5.22 -1.89
C GLU A 89 14.99 -5.18 -1.64
N LEU A 90 14.23 -6.08 -2.27
CA LEU A 90 12.80 -6.22 -2.05
C LEU A 90 12.55 -6.84 -0.67
N ILE A 91 11.92 -6.09 0.23
CA ILE A 91 11.56 -6.52 1.59
C ILE A 91 10.12 -7.04 1.64
N TYR A 92 9.21 -6.39 0.93
CA TYR A 92 7.79 -6.70 0.97
C TYR A 92 7.17 -6.61 -0.42
N SER A 93 6.27 -7.53 -0.74
CA SER A 93 5.48 -7.52 -1.97
C SER A 93 4.09 -8.08 -1.70
N THR A 94 3.06 -7.41 -2.22
CA THR A 94 1.69 -7.95 -2.23
C THR A 94 1.40 -8.88 -3.40
N LEU A 95 2.29 -8.93 -4.39
CA LEU A 95 2.24 -9.91 -5.47
C LEU A 95 3.02 -11.17 -5.05
N PRO A 96 2.47 -12.38 -5.23
CA PRO A 96 3.24 -13.60 -5.01
C PRO A 96 4.47 -13.59 -5.94
N ASP A 97 5.62 -14.03 -5.44
CA ASP A 97 6.80 -14.36 -6.26
C ASP A 97 6.37 -15.39 -7.31
N THR A 98 6.06 -14.92 -8.52
CA THR A 98 5.92 -15.82 -9.67
C THR A 98 7.33 -16.16 -10.17
N PRO A 99 7.72 -17.46 -10.19
CA PRO A 99 8.95 -17.90 -10.82
C PRO A 99 8.95 -17.70 -12.34
#